data_AF-A0A9D3VT95-F1
#
_entry.id   AF-A0A9D3VT95-F1
#
_cell.length_a   1.000
_cell.length_b   1.000
_cell.length_c   1.000
_cell.angle_alpha   90.00
_cell.angle_beta   90.00
_cell.angle_gamma   90.00
#
_symmetry.space_group_name_H-M   'P 1'
#
loop_
_entity.id
_entity.type
_entity.pdbx_description
1 polymer ?
#
loop_
_entity_poly.entity_id
_entity_poly.type
_entity_poly.pdbx_seq_one_letter_code
_entity_poly.pdbx_strand_id
1 'polypeptide(L)'
;MVEEAGSCKRTGPGYGTPLEAMSGPKEALMYVPCVYNGTGREKPDFLATVDVDPNSPTYSKVIHRLSLPYIGDELHHTGWNACSSSHGGPSSDRRFLILPSLLSGRIYVIDTQKNPKAPSLHKVVEPEHIIEKTGLAYPHTSHCLANGDILISFLGDKDGNAQGNGFLLLDSQFNIKGRWEKPGRKAEFSYDFWYQPRHKTMICSSFGAPVAFSQGFNLKHVEDGFYGRQLFVYDWPDGRLKQTLDLGDNGLISGEIRFLHDPTKDTGYVECVLSSNVVRFFKTQDGSSWSHEVAISVKPLKVQNWILPEMPGLIIGLLISLDDRFLYFVNWFHGDVRQYNIEDPKNPILVGQVYVGGLLQKGSPITAVTEDGKTWQADVPKIQGHCLRGGPHMTQLSLDGKRLYVTNSLFSTWDRQFFPDVIEKGSHMIQIDVDIENGGLKINPDFFVDFGAEPDGPCLAHEMRYPGGDCTSDIWI
;
A
#
# COMPACT_ATOMS: atom_id res chain seq x y z
N MET A 1 -19.09 -49.04 17.84
CA MET A 1 -19.02 -47.80 18.64
C MET A 1 -18.26 -46.80 17.80
N VAL A 2 -18.97 -45.77 17.34
CA VAL A 2 -18.44 -44.72 16.48
C VAL A 2 -17.84 -43.68 17.42
N GLU A 3 -16.52 -43.49 17.37
CA GLU A 3 -15.88 -42.38 18.06
C GLU A 3 -16.28 -41.07 17.35
N GLU A 4 -16.91 -40.18 18.12
CA GLU A 4 -17.24 -38.82 17.71
C GLU A 4 -15.95 -38.08 17.35
N ALA A 5 -15.82 -37.73 16.07
CA ALA A 5 -14.86 -36.73 15.63
C ALA A 5 -15.21 -35.40 16.34
N GLY A 6 -14.36 -35.00 17.28
CA GLY A 6 -14.49 -33.75 18.02
C GLY A 6 -14.68 -32.59 17.05
N SER A 7 -15.76 -31.81 17.25
CA SER A 7 -16.05 -30.66 16.41
C SER A 7 -14.90 -29.67 16.50
N CYS A 8 -14.13 -29.54 15.42
CA CYS A 8 -13.10 -28.52 15.30
C CYS A 8 -13.79 -27.15 15.43
N LYS A 9 -13.59 -26.46 16.55
CA LYS A 9 -14.08 -25.08 16.73
C LYS A 9 -13.54 -24.26 15.57
N ARG A 10 -14.40 -23.67 14.74
CA ARG A 10 -13.96 -22.75 13.67
C ARG A 10 -13.13 -21.63 14.32
N THR A 11 -11.87 -21.52 13.94
CA THR A 11 -10.89 -20.59 14.53
C THR A 11 -10.98 -19.15 13.98
N GLY A 12 -12.09 -18.76 13.33
CA GLY A 12 -12.20 -17.50 12.60
C GLY A 12 -11.21 -17.40 11.43
N PRO A 13 -11.08 -16.24 10.77
CA PRO A 13 -10.13 -16.03 9.68
C PRO A 13 -8.75 -15.64 10.20
N GLY A 14 -7.72 -15.84 9.38
CA GLY A 14 -6.34 -15.44 9.69
C GLY A 14 -5.68 -16.30 10.76
N TYR A 15 -4.71 -15.72 11.46
CA TYR A 15 -3.79 -16.39 12.38
C TYR A 15 -3.85 -15.75 13.77
N GLY A 16 -3.56 -16.51 14.83
CA GLY A 16 -3.61 -15.99 16.20
C GLY A 16 -2.47 -15.02 16.52
N THR A 17 -1.32 -15.18 15.85
CA THR A 17 -0.16 -14.29 15.99
C THR A 17 0.53 -14.03 14.63
N PRO A 18 1.35 -12.96 14.52
CA PRO A 18 2.17 -12.73 13.33
C PRO A 18 3.12 -13.91 13.02
N LEU A 19 3.72 -14.52 14.05
CA LEU A 19 4.66 -15.65 13.87
C LEU A 19 3.94 -16.94 13.42
N GLU A 20 2.71 -17.17 13.87
CA GLU A 20 1.88 -18.25 13.32
C GLU A 20 1.57 -18.01 11.84
N ALA A 21 1.31 -16.76 11.45
CA ALA A 21 1.08 -16.39 10.05
C ALA A 21 2.28 -16.70 9.15
N MET A 22 3.51 -16.54 9.65
CA MET A 22 4.72 -16.90 8.90
C MET A 22 4.84 -18.40 8.59
N SER A 23 4.18 -19.24 9.38
CA SER A 23 4.09 -20.68 9.14
C SER A 23 2.93 -21.06 8.21
N GLY A 24 2.22 -20.06 7.68
CA GLY A 24 1.15 -20.21 6.71
C GLY A 24 1.63 -20.83 5.39
N PRO A 25 0.68 -21.27 4.55
CA PRO A 25 1.03 -21.85 3.26
C PRO A 25 1.75 -20.83 2.38
N LYS A 26 2.68 -21.32 1.56
CA LYS A 26 3.26 -20.53 0.47
C LYS A 26 2.14 -20.03 -0.44
N GLU A 27 2.22 -18.76 -0.82
CA GLU A 27 1.30 -18.13 -1.74
C GLU A 27 1.32 -18.80 -3.12
N ALA A 28 0.13 -18.97 -3.69
CA ALA A 28 -0.06 -19.54 -5.03
C ALA A 28 -0.81 -18.60 -5.98
N LEU A 29 -1.54 -17.62 -5.43
CA LEU A 29 -2.31 -16.64 -6.18
C LEU A 29 -2.11 -15.26 -5.59
N MET A 30 -2.24 -14.26 -6.45
CA MET A 30 -2.19 -12.85 -6.08
C MET A 30 -3.29 -12.08 -6.80
N TYR A 31 -4.01 -11.24 -6.08
CA TYR A 31 -4.98 -10.31 -6.66
C TYR A 31 -4.31 -8.95 -6.86
N VAL A 32 -4.42 -8.41 -8.08
CA VAL A 32 -3.74 -7.16 -8.47
C VAL A 32 -4.77 -6.25 -9.14
N PRO A 33 -5.08 -5.07 -8.58
CA PRO A 33 -5.89 -4.08 -9.26
C PRO A 33 -5.13 -3.53 -10.47
N CYS A 34 -5.80 -3.54 -11.61
CA CYS A 34 -5.27 -3.09 -12.87
C CYS A 34 -6.10 -1.92 -13.41
N VAL A 35 -5.41 -0.83 -13.76
CA VAL A 35 -6.02 0.46 -14.08
C VAL A 35 -5.82 0.80 -15.55
N TYR A 36 -6.92 1.19 -16.19
CA TYR A 36 -6.91 1.80 -17.53
C TYR A 36 -7.09 3.31 -17.48
N ASN A 37 -7.59 3.86 -16.37
CA ASN A 37 -7.66 5.29 -16.20
C ASN A 37 -6.28 5.95 -16.44
N GLY A 38 -6.30 7.08 -17.14
CA GLY A 38 -5.07 7.76 -17.54
C GLY A 38 -4.21 7.02 -18.57
N THR A 39 -4.62 5.87 -19.14
CA THR A 39 -3.88 5.21 -20.25
C THR A 39 -4.34 5.65 -21.64
N GLY A 40 -5.46 6.36 -21.74
CA GLY A 40 -6.12 6.69 -23.02
C GLY A 40 -7.02 5.58 -23.54
N ARG A 41 -7.26 4.52 -22.75
CA ARG A 41 -8.16 3.42 -23.09
C ARG A 41 -9.51 3.62 -22.41
N GLU A 42 -10.57 3.64 -23.20
CA GLU A 42 -11.96 3.69 -22.70
C GLU A 42 -12.41 2.28 -22.25
N LYS A 43 -11.75 1.77 -21.21
CA LYS A 43 -12.01 0.46 -20.63
C LYS A 43 -12.15 0.58 -19.12
N PRO A 44 -13.02 -0.22 -18.50
CA PRO A 44 -13.13 -0.25 -17.04
C PRO A 44 -11.89 -0.92 -16.45
N ASP A 45 -11.48 -0.45 -15.28
CA ASP A 45 -10.44 -1.10 -14.49
C ASP A 45 -10.84 -2.56 -14.17
N PHE A 46 -9.88 -3.40 -13.81
CA PHE A 46 -10.14 -4.81 -13.54
C PHE A 46 -9.28 -5.36 -12.41
N LEU A 47 -9.75 -6.44 -11.78
CA LEU A 47 -8.95 -7.21 -10.84
C LEU A 47 -8.30 -8.39 -11.56
N ALA A 48 -6.98 -8.37 -11.70
CA ALA A 48 -6.22 -9.51 -12.19
C ALA A 48 -6.05 -10.55 -11.09
N THR A 49 -6.10 -11.83 -11.48
CA THR A 49 -5.60 -12.93 -10.65
C THR A 49 -4.33 -13.46 -11.30
N VAL A 50 -3.21 -13.33 -10.60
CA VAL A 50 -1.90 -13.79 -11.04
C VAL A 50 -1.57 -15.12 -10.36
N ASP A 51 -1.07 -16.07 -11.13
CA ASP A 51 -0.52 -17.31 -10.62
C ASP A 51 0.95 -17.14 -10.23
N VAL A 52 1.24 -17.32 -8.95
CA VAL A 52 2.58 -17.13 -8.36
C VAL A 52 3.16 -18.43 -7.81
N ASP A 53 2.51 -19.58 -8.06
CA ASP A 53 3.05 -20.89 -7.69
C ASP A 53 4.11 -21.32 -8.71
N PRO A 54 5.40 -21.46 -8.33
CA PRO A 54 6.46 -21.86 -9.25
C PRO A 54 6.29 -23.28 -9.82
N ASN A 55 5.43 -24.11 -9.24
CA ASN A 55 5.12 -25.45 -9.77
C ASN A 55 3.97 -25.44 -10.78
N SER A 56 3.30 -24.30 -10.96
CA SER A 56 2.16 -24.17 -11.86
C SER A 56 2.61 -24.01 -13.33
N PRO A 57 1.93 -24.63 -14.31
CA PRO A 57 2.18 -24.39 -15.73
C PRO A 57 1.84 -22.96 -16.17
N THR A 58 1.08 -22.23 -15.34
CA THR A 58 0.72 -20.82 -15.54
C THR A 58 1.48 -19.87 -14.61
N TYR A 59 2.54 -20.33 -13.94
CA TYR A 59 3.42 -19.49 -13.13
C TYR A 59 3.80 -18.20 -13.87
N SER A 60 3.77 -17.07 -13.16
CA SER A 60 4.12 -15.75 -13.69
C SER A 60 3.17 -15.27 -14.80
N LYS A 61 1.87 -15.62 -14.72
CA LYS A 61 0.86 -15.18 -15.67
C LYS A 61 -0.42 -14.69 -15.00
N VAL A 62 -1.08 -13.72 -15.64
CA VAL A 62 -2.47 -13.36 -15.33
C VAL A 62 -3.40 -14.46 -15.86
N ILE A 63 -4.01 -15.20 -14.94
CA ILE A 63 -4.89 -16.35 -15.24
C ILE A 63 -6.37 -15.98 -15.28
N HIS A 64 -6.76 -14.85 -14.69
CA HIS A 64 -8.13 -14.35 -14.71
C HIS A 64 -8.17 -12.83 -14.63
N ARG A 65 -9.23 -12.23 -15.20
CA ARG A 65 -9.47 -10.78 -15.27
C ARG A 65 -10.94 -10.54 -14.92
N LEU A 66 -11.21 -9.98 -13.75
CA LEU A 66 -12.54 -9.53 -13.39
C LEU A 66 -12.69 -8.06 -13.80
N SER A 67 -13.24 -7.82 -14.99
CA SER A 67 -13.57 -6.47 -15.45
C SER A 67 -14.67 -5.86 -14.59
N LEU A 68 -14.46 -4.63 -14.12
CA LEU A 68 -15.43 -3.89 -13.35
C LEU A 68 -16.47 -3.21 -14.26
N PRO A 69 -17.64 -2.83 -13.73
CA PRO A 69 -18.73 -2.33 -14.57
C PRO A 69 -18.55 -0.89 -15.07
N TYR A 70 -17.63 -0.10 -14.51
CA TYR A 70 -17.52 1.33 -14.78
C TYR A 70 -16.09 1.77 -15.16
N ILE A 71 -15.99 2.85 -15.93
CA ILE A 71 -14.73 3.48 -16.36
C ILE A 71 -14.40 4.64 -15.43
N GLY A 72 -13.11 4.92 -15.24
CA GLY A 72 -12.63 6.09 -14.49
C GLY A 72 -12.61 5.88 -12.97
N ASP A 73 -12.56 4.63 -12.51
CA ASP A 73 -12.51 4.28 -11.10
C ASP A 73 -11.16 4.66 -10.46
N GLU A 74 -10.05 4.41 -11.15
CA GLU A 74 -8.69 4.44 -10.60
C GLU A 74 -8.61 3.54 -9.36
N LEU A 75 -8.70 2.22 -9.60
CA LEU A 75 -8.42 1.26 -8.53
C LEU A 75 -7.04 1.51 -7.93
N HIS A 76 -6.94 1.43 -6.61
CA HIS A 76 -5.72 1.77 -5.88
C HIS A 76 -5.42 0.69 -4.84
N HIS A 77 -5.76 0.91 -3.58
CA HIS A 77 -5.66 -0.09 -2.52
C HIS A 77 -6.87 -1.01 -2.45
N THR A 78 -6.65 -2.10 -1.72
CA THR A 78 -7.59 -3.15 -1.43
C THR A 78 -7.40 -3.64 0.00
N GLY A 79 -8.44 -4.22 0.58
CA GLY A 79 -8.38 -4.82 1.90
C GLY A 79 -9.36 -5.97 2.04
N TRP A 80 -9.31 -6.70 3.15
CA TRP A 80 -10.21 -7.82 3.40
C TRP A 80 -11.39 -7.42 4.29
N ASN A 81 -12.55 -8.04 4.09
CA ASN A 81 -13.70 -7.87 4.99
C ASN A 81 -13.44 -8.39 6.41
N ALA A 82 -12.55 -9.37 6.55
CA ALA A 82 -12.17 -9.96 7.82
C ALA A 82 -10.71 -10.43 7.77
N CYS A 83 -9.98 -10.25 8.86
CA CYS A 83 -8.57 -10.60 8.98
C CYS A 83 -8.25 -11.18 10.36
N SER A 84 -6.97 -11.35 10.69
CA SER A 84 -6.50 -11.86 11.99
C SER A 84 -7.05 -11.10 13.21
N SER A 85 -7.53 -9.86 13.04
CA SER A 85 -8.21 -9.11 14.10
C SER A 85 -9.51 -9.78 14.57
N SER A 86 -10.07 -10.66 13.73
CA SER A 86 -11.28 -11.44 14.00
C SER A 86 -10.97 -12.91 14.32
N HIS A 87 -9.70 -13.27 14.55
CA HIS A 87 -9.29 -14.64 14.88
C HIS A 87 -10.04 -15.15 16.13
N GLY A 88 -10.48 -16.41 16.09
CA GLY A 88 -11.35 -17.01 17.12
C GLY A 88 -12.83 -16.61 17.06
N GLY A 89 -13.21 -15.69 16.15
CA GLY A 89 -14.60 -15.30 15.91
C GLY A 89 -15.36 -16.37 15.11
N PRO A 90 -16.49 -16.92 15.61
CA PRO A 90 -17.17 -18.05 14.97
C PRO A 90 -17.98 -17.67 13.70
N SER A 91 -18.14 -16.37 13.41
CA SER A 91 -19.01 -15.84 12.35
C SER A 91 -18.29 -14.97 11.31
N SER A 92 -16.98 -14.82 11.40
CA SER A 92 -16.16 -14.03 10.48
C SER A 92 -15.42 -14.96 9.52
N ASP A 93 -15.64 -14.79 8.22
CA ASP A 93 -14.88 -15.46 7.17
C ASP A 93 -14.17 -14.41 6.31
N ARG A 94 -12.88 -14.60 6.05
CA ARG A 94 -12.16 -13.84 5.04
C ARG A 94 -12.60 -14.33 3.67
N ARG A 95 -13.37 -13.50 2.98
CA ARG A 95 -14.04 -13.89 1.75
C ARG A 95 -14.07 -12.78 0.72
N PHE A 96 -14.34 -11.57 1.18
CA PHE A 96 -14.57 -10.45 0.30
C PHE A 96 -13.36 -9.52 0.30
N LEU A 97 -12.84 -9.30 -0.90
CA LEU A 97 -11.85 -8.26 -1.15
C LEU A 97 -12.60 -6.94 -1.39
N ILE A 98 -12.19 -5.89 -0.70
CA ILE A 98 -12.78 -4.55 -0.71
C ILE A 98 -11.87 -3.67 -1.54
N LEU A 99 -12.40 -3.09 -2.61
CA LEU A 99 -11.66 -2.28 -3.60
C LEU A 99 -12.21 -0.86 -3.61
N PRO A 100 -11.70 0.02 -2.73
CA PRO A 100 -11.76 1.47 -2.91
C PRO A 100 -11.31 1.92 -4.31
N SER A 101 -12.13 2.72 -4.97
CA SER A 101 -11.84 3.32 -6.28
C SER A 101 -11.58 4.80 -6.09
N LEU A 102 -10.31 5.20 -6.21
CA LEU A 102 -9.81 6.48 -5.71
C LEU A 102 -10.49 7.67 -6.38
N LEU A 103 -10.72 7.65 -7.69
CA LEU A 103 -11.28 8.81 -8.38
C LEU A 103 -12.80 8.80 -8.47
N SER A 104 -13.41 7.64 -8.67
CA SER A 104 -14.87 7.56 -8.78
C SER A 104 -15.60 7.66 -7.45
N GLY A 105 -14.92 7.37 -6.34
CA GLY A 105 -15.54 7.29 -5.01
C GLY A 105 -16.24 5.97 -4.71
N ARG A 106 -16.26 5.03 -5.67
CA ARG A 106 -16.93 3.74 -5.55
C ARG A 106 -16.16 2.76 -4.67
N ILE A 107 -16.87 1.83 -4.05
CA ILE A 107 -16.25 0.67 -3.40
C ILE A 107 -16.83 -0.61 -3.99
N TYR A 108 -15.96 -1.45 -4.54
CA TYR A 108 -16.35 -2.78 -5.00
C TYR A 108 -16.09 -3.83 -3.94
N VAL A 109 -17.01 -4.79 -3.84
CA VAL A 109 -16.89 -5.96 -2.97
C VAL A 109 -16.79 -7.18 -3.85
N ILE A 110 -15.66 -7.88 -3.79
CA ILE A 110 -15.34 -9.00 -4.67
C ILE A 110 -15.33 -10.30 -3.88
N ASP A 111 -16.16 -11.28 -4.26
CA ASP A 111 -16.20 -12.61 -3.67
C ASP A 111 -15.07 -13.48 -4.23
N THR A 112 -14.15 -13.90 -3.36
CA THR A 112 -13.02 -14.76 -3.71
C THR A 112 -13.20 -16.21 -3.25
N GLN A 113 -14.22 -16.51 -2.44
CA GLN A 113 -14.38 -17.84 -1.82
C GLN A 113 -14.90 -18.88 -2.81
N LYS A 114 -15.81 -18.52 -3.70
CA LYS A 114 -16.41 -19.47 -4.67
C LYS A 114 -15.38 -20.06 -5.62
N ASN A 115 -14.48 -19.21 -6.13
CA ASN A 115 -13.39 -19.61 -6.98
C ASN A 115 -12.24 -18.59 -6.83
N PRO A 116 -11.21 -18.89 -6.01
CA PRO A 116 -10.08 -17.98 -5.83
C PRO A 116 -9.31 -17.69 -7.13
N LYS A 117 -9.36 -18.59 -8.12
CA LYS A 117 -8.71 -18.36 -9.43
C LYS A 117 -9.54 -17.47 -10.35
N ALA A 118 -10.82 -17.27 -10.06
CA ALA A 118 -11.73 -16.44 -10.83
C ALA A 118 -12.75 -15.74 -9.91
N PRO A 119 -12.31 -14.70 -9.16
CA PRO A 119 -13.19 -13.94 -8.29
C PRO A 119 -14.35 -13.30 -9.05
N SER A 120 -15.42 -12.97 -8.33
CA SER A 120 -16.64 -12.39 -8.92
C SER A 120 -17.12 -11.18 -8.15
N LEU A 121 -17.71 -10.21 -8.85
CA LEU A 121 -18.32 -9.04 -8.23
C LEU A 121 -19.50 -9.47 -7.35
N HIS A 122 -19.47 -9.08 -6.07
CA HIS A 122 -20.53 -9.35 -5.11
C HIS A 122 -21.47 -8.15 -4.93
N LYS A 123 -20.90 -6.96 -4.73
CA LYS A 123 -21.66 -5.74 -4.47
C LYS A 123 -20.86 -4.50 -4.88
N VAL A 124 -21.60 -3.44 -5.19
CA VAL A 124 -21.08 -2.09 -5.40
C VAL A 124 -21.68 -1.17 -4.33
N VAL A 125 -20.84 -0.41 -3.64
CA VAL A 125 -21.28 0.73 -2.83
C VAL A 125 -21.09 1.98 -3.67
N GLU A 126 -22.21 2.54 -4.13
CA GLU A 126 -22.21 3.67 -5.07
C GLU A 126 -21.78 4.98 -4.39
N PRO A 127 -20.98 5.82 -5.08
CA PRO A 127 -20.41 7.04 -4.52
C PRO A 127 -21.46 8.05 -4.07
N GLU A 128 -22.59 8.16 -4.77
CA GLU A 128 -23.65 9.11 -4.45
C GLU A 128 -24.22 8.85 -3.05
N HIS A 129 -24.41 7.58 -2.68
CA HIS A 129 -24.90 7.21 -1.35
C HIS A 129 -23.87 7.47 -0.26
N ILE A 130 -22.57 7.34 -0.56
CA ILE A 130 -21.50 7.66 0.38
C ILE A 130 -21.47 9.18 0.61
N ILE A 131 -21.47 9.97 -0.47
CA ILE A 131 -21.45 11.43 -0.42
C ILE A 131 -22.69 11.96 0.29
N GLU A 132 -23.89 11.47 -0.03
CA GLU A 132 -25.13 11.92 0.62
C GLU A 132 -25.12 11.68 2.14
N LYS A 133 -24.64 10.50 2.57
CA LYS A 133 -24.64 10.13 3.99
C LYS A 133 -23.49 10.71 4.80
N THR A 134 -22.37 11.03 4.15
CA THR A 134 -21.10 11.32 4.86
C THR A 134 -20.34 12.52 4.34
N GLY A 135 -20.60 12.96 3.11
CA GLY A 135 -19.81 13.97 2.41
C GLY A 135 -18.39 13.53 2.03
N LEU A 136 -18.04 12.26 2.23
CA LEU A 136 -16.72 11.70 1.91
C LEU A 136 -16.61 11.37 0.40
N ALA A 137 -15.45 11.64 -0.19
CA ALA A 137 -15.03 11.17 -1.51
C ALA A 137 -13.52 10.80 -1.50
N TYR A 138 -13.05 10.18 -2.59
CA TYR A 138 -11.68 9.67 -2.72
C TYR A 138 -11.29 8.59 -1.68
N PRO A 139 -11.95 7.41 -1.70
CA PRO A 139 -11.63 6.31 -0.81
C PRO A 139 -10.26 5.73 -1.13
N HIS A 140 -9.53 5.28 -0.11
CA HIS A 140 -8.15 4.83 -0.25
C HIS A 140 -7.89 3.53 0.50
N THR A 141 -7.41 3.58 1.75
CA THR A 141 -7.04 2.40 2.53
C THR A 141 -8.30 1.77 3.14
N SER A 142 -8.38 0.44 3.15
CA SER A 142 -9.43 -0.28 3.86
C SER A 142 -8.89 -1.33 4.83
N HIS A 143 -9.41 -1.35 6.05
CA HIS A 143 -9.09 -2.35 7.06
C HIS A 143 -10.35 -2.98 7.66
N CYS A 144 -10.34 -4.31 7.75
CA CYS A 144 -11.21 -5.15 8.58
C CYS A 144 -11.12 -4.75 10.06
N LEU A 145 -12.26 -4.74 10.75
CA LEU A 145 -12.33 -4.58 12.21
C LEU A 145 -12.80 -5.87 12.89
N ALA A 146 -12.38 -6.07 14.14
CA ALA A 146 -12.73 -7.27 14.93
C ALA A 146 -14.23 -7.48 15.16
N ASN A 147 -15.02 -6.40 15.07
CA ASN A 147 -16.48 -6.45 15.20
C ASN A 147 -17.19 -6.81 13.88
N GLY A 148 -16.44 -7.06 12.80
CA GLY A 148 -16.97 -7.37 11.46
C GLY A 148 -17.31 -6.15 10.60
N ASP A 149 -17.11 -4.92 11.10
CA ASP A 149 -17.17 -3.72 10.27
C ASP A 149 -15.89 -3.58 9.43
N ILE A 150 -15.95 -2.74 8.40
CA ILE A 150 -14.81 -2.33 7.58
C ILE A 150 -14.65 -0.82 7.69
N LEU A 151 -13.45 -0.37 8.02
CA LEU A 151 -13.09 1.03 8.09
C LEU A 151 -12.30 1.42 6.83
N ILE A 152 -12.64 2.54 6.20
CA ILE A 152 -12.03 2.98 4.95
C ILE A 152 -11.65 4.46 5.06
N SER A 153 -10.43 4.84 4.74
CA SER A 153 -10.01 6.25 4.69
C SER A 153 -10.46 6.91 3.40
N PHE A 154 -10.76 8.21 3.48
CA PHE A 154 -11.23 9.04 2.38
C PHE A 154 -10.49 10.38 2.42
N LEU A 155 -9.86 10.77 1.31
CA LEU A 155 -8.89 11.88 1.24
C LEU A 155 -9.53 13.27 1.11
N GLY A 156 -10.83 13.37 0.82
CA GLY A 156 -11.49 14.67 0.65
C GLY A 156 -13.01 14.61 0.50
N ASP A 157 -13.59 15.73 0.08
CA ASP A 157 -14.99 15.82 -0.37
C ASP A 157 -15.12 15.68 -1.89
N LYS A 158 -16.36 15.71 -2.39
CA LYS A 158 -16.70 15.60 -3.82
C LYS A 158 -16.04 16.67 -4.70
N ASP A 159 -15.64 17.80 -4.12
CA ASP A 159 -15.01 18.92 -4.82
C ASP A 159 -13.48 18.85 -4.72
N GLY A 160 -12.96 17.79 -4.10
CA GLY A 160 -11.53 17.50 -3.95
C GLY A 160 -10.85 18.28 -2.82
N ASN A 161 -11.61 18.89 -1.90
CA ASN A 161 -11.03 19.58 -0.76
C ASN A 161 -10.63 18.60 0.34
N ALA A 162 -9.39 18.70 0.82
CA ALA A 162 -8.89 17.87 1.91
C ALA A 162 -9.69 18.02 3.21
N GLN A 163 -10.32 19.17 3.48
CA GLN A 163 -11.13 19.37 4.70
C GLN A 163 -12.38 18.47 4.77
N GLY A 164 -12.76 17.87 3.64
CA GLY A 164 -13.82 16.86 3.55
C GLY A 164 -13.41 15.46 3.99
N ASN A 165 -12.13 15.22 4.26
CA ASN A 165 -11.56 13.92 4.61
C ASN A 165 -12.24 13.24 5.82
N GLY A 166 -11.95 11.95 5.99
CA GLY A 166 -12.35 11.19 7.17
C GLY A 166 -12.37 9.70 6.92
N PHE A 167 -13.21 8.99 7.66
CA PHE A 167 -13.30 7.53 7.56
C PHE A 167 -14.74 7.04 7.47
N LEU A 168 -14.99 6.12 6.53
CA LEU A 168 -16.28 5.46 6.35
C LEU A 168 -16.30 4.13 7.10
N LEU A 169 -17.40 3.85 7.79
CA LEU A 169 -17.74 2.51 8.28
C LEU A 169 -18.75 1.82 7.37
N LEU A 170 -18.39 0.61 6.93
CA LEU A 170 -19.32 -0.36 6.36
C LEU A 170 -19.61 -1.48 7.37
N ASP A 171 -20.86 -1.93 7.45
CA ASP A 171 -21.21 -3.13 8.22
C ASP A 171 -20.77 -4.42 7.50
N SER A 172 -20.95 -5.58 8.15
CA SER A 172 -20.63 -6.90 7.59
C SER A 172 -21.44 -7.31 6.33
N GLN A 173 -22.47 -6.53 5.98
CA GLN A 173 -23.27 -6.66 4.75
C GLN A 173 -22.93 -5.55 3.74
N PHE A 174 -21.86 -4.79 4.01
CA PHE A 174 -21.35 -3.68 3.22
C PHE A 174 -22.35 -2.54 3.07
N ASN A 175 -23.19 -2.29 4.08
CA ASN A 175 -24.04 -1.10 4.12
C ASN A 175 -23.32 0.04 4.84
N ILE A 176 -23.53 1.26 4.36
CA ILE A 176 -22.95 2.47 4.95
C ILE A 176 -23.55 2.71 6.33
N LYS A 177 -22.71 2.62 7.38
CA LYS A 177 -23.06 3.00 8.76
C LYS A 177 -22.89 4.50 8.99
N GLY A 178 -21.95 5.12 8.29
CA GLY A 178 -21.65 6.55 8.39
C GLY A 178 -20.17 6.81 8.63
N ARG A 179 -19.85 8.01 9.14
CA ARG A 179 -18.47 8.36 9.55
C ARG A 179 -18.07 7.65 10.84
N TRP A 180 -16.80 7.23 10.93
CA TRP A 180 -16.24 6.63 12.15
C TRP A 180 -15.83 7.68 13.17
N GLU A 181 -15.18 8.76 12.71
CA GLU A 181 -14.66 9.78 13.58
C GLU A 181 -15.77 10.57 14.30
N LYS A 182 -15.53 10.90 15.57
CA LYS A 182 -16.48 11.68 16.37
C LYS A 182 -16.44 13.16 15.96
N PRO A 183 -17.59 13.87 16.06
CA PRO A 183 -17.63 15.30 15.88
C PRO A 183 -16.67 16.05 16.81
N GLY A 184 -16.12 17.18 16.35
CA GLY A 184 -15.21 18.02 17.13
C GLY A 184 -14.01 18.46 16.30
N ARG A 185 -12.81 18.33 16.88
CA ARG A 185 -11.55 18.59 16.20
C ARG A 185 -11.40 17.64 15.00
N LYS A 186 -11.06 18.19 13.84
CA LYS A 186 -10.86 17.45 12.59
C LYS A 186 -9.38 17.46 12.19
N ALA A 187 -8.95 16.42 11.49
CA ALA A 187 -7.67 16.39 10.82
C ALA A 187 -7.75 17.21 9.52
N GLU A 188 -6.69 17.94 9.18
CA GLU A 188 -6.65 18.72 7.94
C GLU A 188 -6.58 17.84 6.68
N PHE A 189 -6.06 16.62 6.82
CA PHE A 189 -5.89 15.63 5.75
C PHE A 189 -6.08 14.21 6.28
N SER A 190 -6.18 13.25 5.37
CA SER A 190 -6.07 11.81 5.64
C SER A 190 -5.34 11.13 4.48
N TYR A 191 -4.85 9.91 4.71
CA TYR A 191 -4.32 9.04 3.66
C TYR A 191 -4.42 7.59 4.11
N ASP A 192 -3.32 7.03 4.59
CA ASP A 192 -3.23 5.68 5.12
C ASP A 192 -3.42 5.71 6.65
N PHE A 193 -3.89 4.60 7.21
CA PHE A 193 -4.11 4.52 8.65
C PHE A 193 -3.91 3.11 9.16
N TRP A 194 -3.47 3.01 10.41
CA TRP A 194 -3.34 1.73 11.08
C TRP A 194 -3.81 1.85 12.53
N TYR A 195 -4.55 0.85 13.01
CA TYR A 195 -5.04 0.81 14.37
C TYR A 195 -4.31 -0.24 15.20
N GLN A 196 -4.12 0.05 16.49
CA GLN A 196 -3.42 -0.82 17.44
C GLN A 196 -4.25 -0.96 18.73
N PRO A 197 -5.15 -1.97 18.81
CA PRO A 197 -6.16 -2.05 19.86
C PRO A 197 -5.60 -2.15 21.29
N ARG A 198 -4.48 -2.87 21.50
CA ARG A 198 -3.85 -2.97 22.84
C ARG A 198 -3.38 -1.62 23.37
N HIS A 199 -3.05 -0.69 22.47
CA HIS A 199 -2.66 0.67 22.81
C HIS A 199 -3.80 1.68 22.70
N LYS A 200 -5.03 1.23 22.38
CA LYS A 200 -6.24 2.05 22.25
C LYS A 200 -6.05 3.24 21.32
N THR A 201 -5.37 3.02 20.20
CA THR A 201 -5.10 4.08 19.23
C THR A 201 -5.33 3.66 17.78
N MET A 202 -5.59 4.65 16.94
CA MET A 202 -5.38 4.60 15.50
C MET A 202 -4.56 5.81 15.10
N ILE A 203 -3.59 5.64 14.22
CA ILE A 203 -2.79 6.74 13.67
C ILE A 203 -3.00 6.80 12.16
N CYS A 204 -3.26 8.01 11.65
CA CYS A 204 -3.48 8.30 10.24
C CYS A 204 -2.41 9.26 9.71
N SER A 205 -1.95 9.04 8.48
CA SER A 205 -1.07 9.95 7.74
C SER A 205 -1.87 10.98 6.91
N SER A 206 -1.19 11.85 6.15
CA SER A 206 -1.76 13.14 5.70
C SER A 206 -1.56 13.51 4.22
N PHE A 207 -0.91 12.70 3.40
CA PHE A 207 -0.66 12.87 1.95
C PHE A 207 -0.99 14.26 1.38
N GLY A 208 -2.15 14.46 0.74
CA GLY A 208 -2.55 15.76 0.19
C GLY A 208 -3.98 15.80 -0.37
N ALA A 209 -4.39 16.98 -0.81
CA ALA A 209 -5.74 17.26 -1.29
C ALA A 209 -5.98 16.69 -2.70
N PRO A 210 -7.13 16.02 -2.95
CA PRO A 210 -7.45 15.48 -4.27
C PRO A 210 -7.44 16.50 -5.40
N VAL A 211 -7.91 17.72 -5.16
CA VAL A 211 -7.86 18.79 -6.16
C VAL A 211 -6.44 19.11 -6.63
N ALA A 212 -5.43 18.86 -5.80
CA ALA A 212 -4.03 19.10 -6.12
C ALA A 212 -3.35 17.88 -6.75
N PHE A 213 -3.42 16.70 -6.12
CA PHE A 213 -2.67 15.54 -6.62
C PHE A 213 -3.25 14.96 -7.91
N SER A 214 -4.56 15.10 -8.15
CA SER A 214 -5.22 14.62 -9.38
C SER A 214 -4.76 15.34 -10.65
N GLN A 215 -4.13 16.50 -10.53
CA GLN A 215 -3.63 17.29 -11.67
C GLN A 215 -2.17 16.97 -12.04
N GLY A 216 -1.53 16.03 -11.33
CA GLY A 216 -0.09 15.80 -11.37
C GLY A 216 0.63 16.51 -10.22
N PHE A 217 1.89 16.14 -10.01
CA PHE A 217 2.72 16.72 -8.96
C PHE A 217 3.21 18.12 -9.34
N ASN A 218 2.97 19.08 -8.47
CA ASN A 218 3.42 20.46 -8.61
C ASN A 218 3.96 20.96 -7.27
N LEU A 219 5.22 21.39 -7.24
CA LEU A 219 5.87 21.94 -6.04
C LEU A 219 5.12 23.14 -5.47
N LYS A 220 4.50 23.95 -6.32
CA LYS A 220 3.70 25.10 -5.86
C LYS A 220 2.52 24.67 -4.99
N HIS A 221 1.91 23.51 -5.27
CA HIS A 221 0.85 22.97 -4.43
C HIS A 221 1.38 22.55 -3.04
N VAL A 222 2.64 22.12 -2.93
CA VAL A 222 3.28 21.85 -1.63
C VAL A 222 3.46 23.16 -0.86
N GLU A 223 3.99 24.19 -1.51
CA GLU A 223 4.17 25.53 -0.92
C GLU A 223 2.84 26.17 -0.48
N ASP A 224 1.77 25.95 -1.24
CA ASP A 224 0.42 26.43 -0.96
C ASP A 224 -0.31 25.63 0.13
N GLY A 225 0.34 24.60 0.68
CA GLY A 225 -0.23 23.80 1.77
C GLY A 225 -1.31 22.82 1.33
N PHE A 226 -1.31 22.36 0.08
CA PHE A 226 -2.20 21.29 -0.39
C PHE A 226 -1.71 19.88 -0.04
N TYR A 227 -0.52 19.75 0.56
CA TYR A 227 0.01 18.47 1.03
C TYR A 227 0.30 18.52 2.53
N GLY A 228 -0.03 17.43 3.21
CA GLY A 228 0.14 17.27 4.65
C GLY A 228 1.57 16.92 5.05
N ARG A 229 1.86 17.15 6.33
CA ARG A 229 3.12 16.75 6.99
C ARG A 229 2.89 16.29 8.43
N GLN A 230 1.68 15.86 8.73
CA GLN A 230 1.26 15.52 10.07
C GLN A 230 0.87 14.05 10.18
N LEU A 231 0.84 13.55 11.42
CA LEU A 231 0.10 12.35 11.77
C LEU A 231 -1.02 12.70 12.74
N PHE A 232 -2.13 12.00 12.61
CA PHE A 232 -3.33 12.23 13.40
C PHE A 232 -3.60 11.02 14.29
N VAL A 233 -3.52 11.22 15.61
CA VAL A 233 -3.69 10.17 16.61
C VAL A 233 -5.10 10.22 17.15
N TYR A 234 -5.87 9.16 16.91
CA TYR A 234 -7.23 8.98 17.39
C TYR A 234 -7.27 8.01 18.58
N ASP A 235 -8.25 8.18 19.47
CA ASP A 235 -8.61 7.11 20.40
C ASP A 235 -9.31 5.97 19.67
N TRP A 236 -8.97 4.74 20.05
CA TRP A 236 -9.59 3.54 19.52
C TRP A 236 -10.42 2.84 20.61
N PRO A 237 -11.64 2.38 20.30
CA PRO A 237 -12.35 2.44 19.00
C PRO A 237 -13.20 3.72 18.83
N ASP A 238 -13.02 4.72 19.70
CA ASP A 238 -13.96 5.82 19.91
C ASP A 238 -13.92 6.93 18.83
N GLY A 239 -12.87 7.05 18.04
CA GLY A 239 -12.79 7.96 16.90
C GLY A 239 -12.60 9.44 17.22
N ARG A 240 -12.17 9.80 18.43
CA ARG A 240 -11.82 11.19 18.81
C ARG A 240 -10.36 11.47 18.49
N LEU A 241 -10.11 12.53 17.72
CA LEU A 241 -8.75 13.04 17.48
C LEU A 241 -8.15 13.59 18.79
N LYS A 242 -7.10 12.93 19.29
CA LYS A 242 -6.40 13.28 20.54
C LYS A 242 -5.21 14.19 20.33
N GLN A 243 -4.43 13.91 19.29
CA GLN A 243 -3.14 14.55 19.06
C GLN A 243 -2.89 14.68 17.56
N THR A 244 -2.20 15.76 17.19
CA THR A 244 -1.58 15.93 15.87
C THR A 244 -0.08 15.97 16.11
N LEU A 245 0.65 15.11 15.42
CA LEU A 245 2.12 15.11 15.39
C LEU A 245 2.56 15.91 14.17
N ASP A 246 3.23 17.03 14.38
CA ASP A 246 3.82 17.80 13.28
C ASP A 246 5.22 17.28 13.00
N LEU A 247 5.40 16.64 11.84
CA LEU A 247 6.67 16.05 11.44
C LEU A 247 7.64 17.10 10.87
N GLY A 248 7.19 18.34 10.67
CA GLY A 248 7.96 19.41 10.04
C GLY A 248 8.37 19.08 8.61
N ASP A 249 9.44 19.70 8.14
CA ASP A 249 9.98 19.49 6.78
C ASP A 249 10.50 18.06 6.57
N ASN A 250 10.77 17.34 7.67
CA ASN A 250 11.17 15.95 7.62
C ASN A 250 10.03 15.02 7.21
N GLY A 251 8.77 15.44 7.35
CA GLY A 251 7.60 14.60 7.07
C GLY A 251 6.72 15.08 5.93
N LEU A 252 7.28 15.80 4.95
CA LEU A 252 6.54 16.27 3.78
C LEU A 252 5.90 15.10 3.02
N ILE A 253 4.57 15.16 2.89
CA ILE A 253 3.72 14.16 2.25
C ILE A 253 3.84 12.81 2.97
N SER A 254 3.28 12.70 4.17
CA SER A 254 3.26 11.41 4.90
C SER A 254 2.33 10.40 4.22
N GLY A 255 2.89 9.26 3.82
CA GLY A 255 2.26 8.21 3.02
C GLY A 255 1.89 6.97 3.84
N GLU A 256 2.32 5.79 3.39
CA GLU A 256 2.07 4.51 4.06
C GLU A 256 2.52 4.50 5.52
N ILE A 257 1.66 3.98 6.41
CA ILE A 257 1.90 3.90 7.85
C ILE A 257 1.76 2.46 8.34
N ARG A 258 2.72 1.99 9.14
CA ARG A 258 2.72 0.64 9.70
C ARG A 258 3.07 0.69 11.19
N PHE A 259 2.26 0.05 12.01
CA PHE A 259 2.71 -0.40 13.33
C PHE A 259 3.58 -1.65 13.16
N LEU A 260 4.41 -1.93 14.17
CA LEU A 260 4.94 -3.29 14.33
C LEU A 260 3.78 -4.29 14.50
N HIS A 261 3.96 -5.50 13.99
CA HIS A 261 2.95 -6.55 13.96
C HIS A 261 2.68 -7.14 15.33
N ASP A 262 3.69 -7.23 16.20
CA ASP A 262 3.51 -7.61 17.60
C ASP A 262 2.58 -6.58 18.28
N PRO A 263 1.35 -6.98 18.65
CA PRO A 263 0.36 -6.04 19.16
C PRO A 263 0.73 -5.45 20.53
N THR A 264 1.77 -5.95 21.19
CA THR A 264 2.29 -5.37 22.44
C THR A 264 3.19 -4.16 22.21
N LYS A 265 3.62 -3.90 20.97
CA LYS A 265 4.54 -2.83 20.62
C LYS A 265 3.79 -1.52 20.37
N ASP A 266 4.34 -0.46 20.95
CA ASP A 266 3.81 0.90 20.90
C ASP A 266 4.63 1.81 19.97
N THR A 267 5.12 1.24 18.86
CA THR A 267 5.92 1.93 17.87
C THR A 267 5.58 1.46 16.46
N GLY A 268 5.88 2.31 15.49
CA GLY A 268 5.73 2.02 14.07
C GLY A 268 6.43 3.09 13.23
N TYR A 269 6.23 3.02 11.92
CA TYR A 269 6.86 3.88 10.95
C TYR A 269 5.86 4.45 9.96
N VAL A 270 6.16 5.64 9.48
CA VAL A 270 5.50 6.26 8.33
C VAL A 270 6.55 6.67 7.33
N GLU A 271 6.30 6.42 6.06
CA GLU A 271 7.12 7.01 5.00
C GLU A 271 6.70 8.45 4.72
N CYS A 272 7.66 9.27 4.34
CA CYS A 272 7.44 10.67 4.00
C CYS A 272 7.94 10.88 2.57
N VAL A 273 7.00 10.99 1.65
CA VAL A 273 7.22 10.77 0.22
C VAL A 273 8.18 11.80 -0.34
N LEU A 274 7.92 13.08 -0.13
CA LEU A 274 8.73 14.14 -0.74
C LEU A 274 10.06 14.32 -0.02
N SER A 275 10.06 14.26 1.32
CA SER A 275 11.29 14.41 2.11
C SER A 275 12.20 13.17 2.04
N SER A 276 11.71 12.05 1.52
CA SER A 276 12.43 10.77 1.43
C SER A 276 12.98 10.31 2.78
N ASN A 277 12.16 10.45 3.81
CA ASN A 277 12.44 9.97 5.16
C ASN A 277 11.47 8.87 5.56
N VAL A 278 11.92 8.01 6.47
CA VAL A 278 11.05 7.14 7.26
C VAL A 278 11.09 7.66 8.70
N VAL A 279 9.92 8.06 9.20
CA VAL A 279 9.74 8.60 10.54
C VAL A 279 9.18 7.51 11.44
N ARG A 280 9.87 7.24 12.54
CA ARG A 280 9.38 6.36 13.60
C ARG A 280 8.48 7.14 14.53
N PHE A 281 7.27 6.66 14.75
CA PHE A 281 6.40 7.15 15.82
C PHE A 281 6.38 6.14 16.97
N PHE A 282 6.19 6.64 18.18
CA PHE A 282 6.21 5.82 19.39
C PHE A 282 5.48 6.47 20.54
N LYS A 283 4.97 5.65 21.45
CA LYS A 283 4.32 6.14 22.67
C LYS A 283 5.37 6.68 23.65
N THR A 284 5.07 7.80 24.31
CA THR A 284 5.98 8.40 25.29
C THR A 284 6.11 7.52 26.53
N GLN A 285 7.22 7.65 27.27
CA GLN A 285 7.51 6.81 28.44
C GLN A 285 6.43 6.87 29.54
N ASP A 286 5.76 8.02 29.69
CA ASP A 286 4.64 8.20 30.62
C ASP A 286 3.31 7.64 30.09
N GLY A 287 3.28 7.16 28.85
CA GLY A 287 2.11 6.59 28.18
C GLY A 287 1.02 7.59 27.82
N SER A 288 1.25 8.90 27.99
CA SER A 288 0.22 9.94 27.86
C SER A 288 0.01 10.43 26.43
N SER A 289 1.02 10.29 25.57
CA SER A 289 1.02 10.82 24.21
C SER A 289 1.90 10.00 23.26
N TRP A 290 1.95 10.41 22.00
CA TRP A 290 2.86 9.88 20.99
C TRP A 290 3.93 10.91 20.65
N SER A 291 5.11 10.44 20.26
CA SER A 291 6.23 11.23 19.76
C SER A 291 6.77 10.60 18.47
N HIS A 292 7.71 11.28 17.83
CA HIS A 292 8.30 10.84 16.57
C HIS A 292 9.74 11.30 16.41
N GLU A 293 10.51 10.57 15.61
CA GLU A 293 11.87 10.92 15.19
C GLU A 293 12.16 10.35 13.79
N VAL A 294 13.07 10.98 13.05
CA VAL A 294 13.54 10.44 11.77
C VAL A 294 14.42 9.22 12.06
N ALA A 295 14.03 8.06 11.54
CA ALA A 295 14.77 6.81 11.71
C ALA A 295 15.62 6.47 10.48
N ILE A 296 15.12 6.80 9.27
CA ILE A 296 15.84 6.60 8.01
C ILE A 296 15.72 7.88 7.18
N SER A 297 16.82 8.29 6.55
CA SER A 297 16.84 9.40 5.60
C SER A 297 17.58 9.00 4.33
N VAL A 298 16.91 9.13 3.19
CA VAL A 298 17.51 8.91 1.87
C VAL A 298 17.92 10.26 1.30
N LYS A 299 19.23 10.48 1.21
CA LYS A 299 19.76 11.74 0.70
C LYS A 299 19.33 11.95 -0.76
N PRO A 300 18.84 13.14 -1.12
CA PRO A 300 18.69 13.53 -2.52
C PRO A 300 20.01 13.43 -3.27
N LEU A 301 19.93 13.05 -4.55
CA LEU A 301 21.09 12.94 -5.42
C LEU A 301 21.18 14.18 -6.31
N LYS A 302 22.37 14.74 -6.47
CA LYS A 302 22.62 15.75 -7.51
C LYS A 302 22.42 15.11 -8.87
N VAL A 303 21.72 15.79 -9.77
CA VAL A 303 21.35 15.25 -11.08
C VAL A 303 21.53 16.26 -12.20
N GLN A 304 21.70 15.76 -13.42
CA GLN A 304 21.69 16.54 -14.66
C GLN A 304 20.47 16.15 -15.50
N ASN A 305 20.00 17.08 -16.34
CA ASN A 305 18.82 16.91 -17.21
C ASN A 305 17.52 16.60 -16.44
N TRP A 306 17.41 17.12 -15.22
CA TRP A 306 16.23 17.05 -14.37
C TRP A 306 15.72 18.46 -14.07
N ILE A 307 14.44 18.57 -13.70
CA ILE A 307 13.78 19.85 -13.44
C ILE A 307 14.36 20.61 -12.22
N LEU A 308 15.05 19.89 -11.32
CA LEU A 308 15.69 20.42 -10.12
C LEU A 308 17.17 20.01 -10.08
N PRO A 309 18.03 20.73 -9.33
CA PRO A 309 19.43 20.35 -9.17
C PRO A 309 19.63 19.04 -8.40
N GLU A 310 18.66 18.69 -7.54
CA GLU A 310 18.67 17.48 -6.73
C GLU A 310 17.37 16.69 -6.92
N MET A 311 17.49 15.36 -6.89
CA MET A 311 16.39 14.42 -7.03
C MET A 311 16.21 13.65 -5.71
N PRO A 312 15.06 13.78 -5.04
CA PRO A 312 14.76 12.97 -3.86
C PRO A 312 14.63 11.49 -4.26
N GLY A 313 14.72 10.58 -3.28
CA GLY A 313 14.41 9.17 -3.51
C GLY A 313 12.95 8.99 -3.93
N LEU A 314 12.08 9.83 -3.36
CA LEU A 314 10.64 9.71 -3.37
C LEU A 314 10.21 8.35 -2.79
N ILE A 315 10.31 8.21 -1.46
CA ILE A 315 9.96 6.97 -0.77
C ILE A 315 8.45 6.78 -0.86
N ILE A 316 7.99 5.69 -1.48
CA ILE A 316 6.55 5.45 -1.59
C ILE A 316 6.21 3.97 -1.70
N GLY A 317 5.52 3.44 -0.70
CA GLY A 317 5.40 2.01 -0.43
C GLY A 317 6.32 1.59 0.73
N LEU A 318 5.71 1.28 1.88
CA LEU A 318 6.38 0.81 3.10
C LEU A 318 5.67 -0.42 3.68
N LEU A 319 6.43 -1.44 4.05
CA LEU A 319 5.93 -2.61 4.77
C LEU A 319 6.97 -3.17 5.76
N ILE A 320 6.51 -4.00 6.68
CA ILE A 320 7.31 -4.62 7.73
C ILE A 320 7.08 -6.13 7.66
N SER A 321 8.12 -6.95 7.80
CA SER A 321 8.00 -8.41 7.86
C SER A 321 7.27 -8.85 9.13
N LEU A 322 6.54 -9.97 9.07
CA LEU A 322 5.67 -10.42 10.18
C LEU A 322 6.40 -10.72 11.50
N ASP A 323 7.71 -10.94 11.47
CA ASP A 323 8.56 -11.10 12.66
C ASP A 323 9.08 -9.77 13.23
N ASP A 324 8.68 -8.63 12.64
CA ASP A 324 9.15 -7.29 12.98
C ASP A 324 10.68 -7.11 12.89
N ARG A 325 11.36 -7.95 12.09
CA ARG A 325 12.82 -7.90 11.93
C ARG A 325 13.26 -7.02 10.76
N PHE A 326 12.45 -6.91 9.72
CA PHE A 326 12.81 -6.14 8.52
C PHE A 326 11.73 -5.15 8.11
N LEU A 327 12.18 -3.97 7.70
CA LEU A 327 11.38 -2.94 7.05
C LEU A 327 11.82 -2.81 5.59
N TYR A 328 10.85 -2.70 4.69
CA TYR A 328 11.07 -2.53 3.27
C TYR A 328 10.40 -1.25 2.80
N PHE A 329 11.10 -0.53 1.94
CA PHE A 329 10.49 0.55 1.18
C PHE A 329 11.12 0.65 -0.20
N VAL A 330 10.48 1.42 -1.07
CA VAL A 330 10.99 1.68 -2.42
C VAL A 330 11.21 3.17 -2.64
N ASN A 331 12.23 3.51 -3.42
CA ASN A 331 12.45 4.87 -3.91
C ASN A 331 11.97 4.92 -5.37
N TRP A 332 10.85 5.56 -5.62
CA TRP A 332 10.24 5.56 -6.95
C TRP A 332 11.12 6.30 -7.98
N PHE A 333 11.76 7.40 -7.61
CA PHE A 333 12.66 8.13 -8.50
C PHE A 333 14.04 7.50 -8.62
N HIS A 334 14.65 7.10 -7.50
CA HIS A 334 15.98 6.46 -7.55
C HIS A 334 15.93 5.07 -8.18
N GLY A 335 14.78 4.38 -8.10
CA GLY A 335 14.55 3.11 -8.78
C GLY A 335 14.92 1.86 -7.99
N ASP A 336 15.14 1.98 -6.68
CA ASP A 336 15.60 0.88 -5.83
C ASP A 336 14.61 0.49 -4.74
N VAL A 337 14.64 -0.80 -4.41
CA VAL A 337 14.00 -1.39 -3.23
C VAL A 337 15.05 -1.57 -2.15
N ARG A 338 14.72 -1.25 -0.90
CA ARG A 338 15.62 -1.40 0.25
C ARG A 338 15.03 -2.30 1.32
N GLN A 339 15.92 -3.00 2.01
CA GLN A 339 15.64 -3.81 3.19
C GLN A 339 16.47 -3.28 4.35
N TYR A 340 15.81 -2.94 5.45
CA TYR A 340 16.44 -2.49 6.69
C TYR A 340 16.16 -3.49 7.80
N ASN A 341 17.19 -3.90 8.55
CA ASN A 341 16.99 -4.57 9.83
C ASN A 341 16.47 -3.53 10.84
N ILE A 342 15.38 -3.86 11.54
CA ILE A 342 14.71 -3.02 12.53
C ILE A 342 14.57 -3.70 13.91
N GLU A 343 15.41 -4.70 14.22
CA GLU A 343 15.43 -5.33 15.55
C GLU A 343 15.70 -4.30 16.68
N ASP A 344 16.44 -3.24 16.37
CA ASP A 344 16.37 -1.98 17.10
C ASP A 344 15.54 -0.96 16.29
N PRO A 345 14.26 -0.75 16.64
CA PRO A 345 13.40 0.11 15.86
C PRO A 345 13.91 1.55 15.75
N LYS A 346 14.68 2.01 16.74
CA LYS A 346 15.22 3.37 16.76
C LYS A 346 16.36 3.57 15.76
N ASN A 347 17.14 2.52 15.48
CA ASN A 347 18.34 2.61 14.65
C ASN A 347 18.30 1.56 13.51
N PRO A 348 17.41 1.71 12.51
CA PRO A 348 17.37 0.78 11.37
C PRO A 348 18.69 0.71 10.61
N ILE A 349 19.08 -0.50 10.18
CA ILE A 349 20.34 -0.75 9.47
C ILE A 349 20.04 -1.25 8.06
N LEU A 350 20.55 -0.57 7.03
CA LEU A 350 20.42 -1.04 5.64
C LEU A 350 21.19 -2.35 5.46
N VAL A 351 20.50 -3.42 5.05
CA VAL A 351 21.08 -4.75 4.85
C VAL A 351 20.86 -5.32 3.44
N GLY A 352 19.99 -4.70 2.64
CA GLY A 352 19.74 -5.09 1.26
C GLY A 352 19.27 -3.93 0.40
N GLN A 353 19.72 -3.90 -0.85
CA GLN A 353 19.32 -2.91 -1.84
C GLN A 353 19.37 -3.53 -3.23
N VAL A 354 18.36 -3.28 -4.06
CA VAL A 354 18.38 -3.69 -5.46
C VAL A 354 17.68 -2.67 -6.36
N TYR A 355 18.28 -2.37 -7.51
CA TYR A 355 17.73 -1.45 -8.50
C TYR A 355 16.83 -2.20 -9.49
N VAL A 356 15.59 -1.73 -9.65
CA VAL A 356 14.52 -2.35 -10.42
C VAL A 356 13.81 -1.36 -11.37
N GLY A 357 14.47 -0.26 -11.73
CA GLY A 357 13.94 0.76 -12.63
C GLY A 357 14.41 2.16 -12.25
N GLY A 358 13.47 3.11 -12.26
CA GLY A 358 13.66 4.50 -11.83
C GLY A 358 14.19 5.43 -12.91
N LEU A 359 14.32 6.71 -12.54
CA LEU A 359 14.80 7.77 -13.44
C LEU A 359 16.31 7.73 -13.66
N LEU A 360 17.05 7.00 -12.83
CA LEU A 360 18.51 6.93 -12.86
C LEU A 360 19.04 5.65 -13.52
N GLN A 361 18.19 4.86 -14.18
CA GLN A 361 18.65 3.66 -14.90
C GLN A 361 19.52 3.99 -16.12
N LYS A 362 20.47 3.12 -16.46
CA LYS A 362 21.30 3.27 -17.67
C LYS A 362 20.44 3.47 -18.92
N GLY A 363 20.80 4.48 -19.70
CA GLY A 363 20.07 4.88 -20.92
C GLY A 363 18.97 5.91 -20.69
N SER A 364 18.67 6.26 -19.42
CA SER A 364 17.87 7.44 -19.09
C SER A 364 18.60 8.72 -19.54
N PRO A 365 17.87 9.78 -19.95
CA PRO A 365 18.47 11.10 -20.18
C PRO A 365 18.98 11.75 -18.88
N ILE A 366 18.51 11.29 -17.72
CA ILE A 366 18.88 11.82 -16.39
C ILE A 366 20.06 11.03 -15.84
N THR A 367 21.08 11.74 -15.37
CA THR A 367 22.26 11.15 -14.74
C THR A 367 22.49 11.76 -13.37
N ALA A 368 22.80 10.92 -12.37
CA ALA A 368 23.24 11.41 -11.07
C ALA A 368 24.72 11.81 -11.12
N VAL A 369 25.11 12.73 -10.23
CA VAL A 369 26.47 13.25 -10.10
C VAL A 369 27.02 12.86 -8.72
N THR A 370 28.12 12.12 -8.71
CA THR A 370 28.80 11.67 -7.50
C THR A 370 29.61 12.82 -6.85
N GLU A 371 30.07 12.62 -5.61
CA GLU A 371 30.85 13.64 -4.88
C GLU A 371 32.16 14.03 -5.60
N ASP A 372 32.77 13.10 -6.33
CA ASP A 372 33.97 13.34 -7.17
C ASP A 372 33.65 13.93 -8.56
N GLY A 373 32.39 14.31 -8.80
CA GLY A 373 31.92 14.99 -10.00
C GLY A 373 31.71 14.07 -11.21
N LYS A 374 31.77 12.75 -11.04
CA LYS A 374 31.48 11.79 -12.12
C LYS A 374 29.98 11.57 -12.27
N THR A 375 29.56 11.15 -13.45
CA THR A 375 28.18 10.74 -13.69
C THR A 375 27.98 9.26 -13.35
N TRP A 376 26.81 8.94 -12.82
CA TRP A 376 26.40 7.58 -12.47
C TRP A 376 24.94 7.34 -12.86
N GLN A 377 24.67 6.09 -13.25
CA GLN A 377 23.35 5.53 -13.49
C GLN A 377 23.32 4.08 -13.00
N ALA A 378 22.17 3.65 -12.51
CA ALA A 378 21.93 2.30 -12.02
C ALA A 378 21.94 1.28 -13.16
N ASP A 379 22.60 0.15 -12.93
CA ASP A 379 22.52 -1.00 -13.82
C ASP A 379 21.28 -1.82 -13.46
N VAL A 380 20.26 -1.77 -14.31
CA VAL A 380 19.00 -2.47 -14.09
C VAL A 380 18.94 -3.68 -15.03
N PRO A 381 18.84 -4.91 -14.50
CA PRO A 381 18.84 -6.10 -15.34
C PRO A 381 17.54 -6.23 -16.13
N LYS A 382 17.61 -6.98 -17.22
CA LYS A 382 16.41 -7.47 -17.91
C LYS A 382 15.92 -8.75 -17.24
N ILE A 383 14.60 -8.93 -17.17
CA ILE A 383 13.97 -10.17 -16.70
C ILE A 383 13.26 -10.81 -17.89
N GLN A 384 13.60 -12.06 -18.21
CA GLN A 384 13.04 -12.78 -19.37
C GLN A 384 13.12 -11.97 -20.70
N GLY A 385 14.15 -11.12 -20.85
CA GLY A 385 14.34 -10.25 -22.01
C GLY A 385 13.60 -8.90 -21.97
N HIS A 386 12.72 -8.68 -21.00
CA HIS A 386 12.00 -7.42 -20.80
C HIS A 386 12.86 -6.41 -20.02
N CYS A 387 12.88 -5.16 -20.48
CA CYS A 387 13.42 -4.04 -19.69
C CYS A 387 12.42 -3.64 -18.61
N LEU A 388 12.91 -3.37 -17.39
CA LEU A 388 12.10 -2.80 -16.33
C LEU A 388 11.80 -1.33 -16.63
N ARG A 389 10.57 -0.90 -16.33
CA ARG A 389 10.02 0.42 -16.70
C ARG A 389 9.52 1.11 -15.44
N GLY A 390 9.53 2.44 -15.41
CA GLY A 390 9.01 3.15 -14.25
C GLY A 390 9.87 2.98 -12.99
N GLY A 391 9.44 3.57 -11.89
CA GLY A 391 9.97 3.29 -10.56
C GLY A 391 9.23 2.14 -9.88
N PRO A 392 9.87 1.40 -8.96
CA PRO A 392 9.16 0.48 -8.07
C PRO A 392 8.14 1.25 -7.22
N HIS A 393 6.96 0.67 -7.02
CA HIS A 393 5.88 1.25 -6.23
C HIS A 393 5.38 0.23 -5.19
N MET A 394 4.13 -0.25 -5.29
CA MET A 394 3.57 -1.15 -4.27
C MET A 394 4.41 -2.42 -4.13
N THR A 395 4.62 -2.80 -2.87
CA THR A 395 5.33 -4.02 -2.53
C THR A 395 4.45 -4.93 -1.69
N GLN A 396 4.65 -6.24 -1.82
CA GLN A 396 3.95 -7.22 -1.00
C GLN A 396 4.88 -8.37 -0.63
N LEU A 397 5.09 -8.56 0.68
CA LEU A 397 5.97 -9.59 1.21
C LEU A 397 5.19 -10.89 1.46
N SER A 398 5.77 -12.03 1.08
CA SER A 398 5.22 -13.36 1.40
C SER A 398 5.16 -13.57 2.92
N LEU A 399 4.27 -14.46 3.37
CA LEU A 399 4.11 -14.75 4.80
C LEU A 399 5.42 -15.21 5.47
N ASP A 400 6.20 -16.05 4.81
CA ASP A 400 7.51 -16.50 5.32
C ASP A 400 8.64 -15.47 5.18
N GLY A 401 8.36 -14.29 4.64
CA GLY A 401 9.31 -13.19 4.46
C GLY A 401 10.33 -13.35 3.33
N LYS A 402 10.30 -14.46 2.57
CA LYS A 402 11.37 -14.80 1.62
C LYS A 402 11.19 -14.26 0.20
N ARG A 403 10.00 -13.73 -0.13
CA ARG A 403 9.66 -13.26 -1.47
C ARG A 403 8.94 -11.92 -1.37
N LEU A 404 9.48 -10.92 -2.05
CA LEU A 404 8.91 -9.59 -2.13
C LEU A 404 8.46 -9.33 -3.56
N TYR A 405 7.17 -9.16 -3.76
CA TYR A 405 6.59 -8.81 -5.05
C TYR A 405 6.52 -7.29 -5.18
N VAL A 406 6.74 -6.77 -6.39
CA VAL A 406 6.81 -5.32 -6.64
C VAL A 406 6.10 -5.01 -7.95
N THR A 407 5.17 -4.06 -7.91
CA THR A 407 4.57 -3.40 -9.09
C THR A 407 5.15 -2.00 -9.27
N ASN A 408 4.78 -1.29 -10.33
CA ASN A 408 5.48 -0.06 -10.74
C ASN A 408 4.56 1.12 -11.13
N SER A 409 3.26 1.05 -10.85
CA SER A 409 2.34 2.19 -11.04
C SER A 409 1.96 2.80 -9.69
N LEU A 410 2.12 4.12 -9.58
CA LEU A 410 1.72 4.92 -8.44
C LEU A 410 0.30 5.44 -8.63
N PHE A 411 0.11 6.36 -9.57
CA PHE A 411 -1.18 7.01 -9.82
C PHE A 411 -1.13 7.56 -11.23
N SER A 412 -2.16 7.31 -12.03
CA SER A 412 -2.07 7.41 -13.49
C SER A 412 -1.59 8.76 -14.02
N THR A 413 -1.92 9.87 -13.33
CA THR A 413 -1.46 11.20 -13.72
C THR A 413 -0.01 11.47 -13.35
N TRP A 414 0.47 10.92 -12.23
CA TRP A 414 1.88 11.01 -11.81
C TRP A 414 2.75 10.08 -12.64
N ASP A 415 2.28 8.85 -12.92
CA ASP A 415 2.93 7.91 -13.82
C ASP A 415 3.13 8.55 -15.20
N ARG A 416 2.11 9.22 -15.75
CA ARG A 416 2.22 9.96 -17.01
C ARG A 416 3.26 11.09 -16.95
N GLN A 417 3.32 11.81 -15.84
CA GLN A 417 4.23 12.94 -15.66
C GLN A 417 5.70 12.50 -15.58
N PHE A 418 5.99 11.43 -14.83
CA PHE A 418 7.36 11.04 -14.50
C PHE A 418 7.86 9.82 -15.27
N PHE A 419 6.97 8.92 -15.66
CA PHE A 419 7.28 7.67 -16.34
C PHE A 419 6.30 7.40 -17.51
N PRO A 420 6.27 8.26 -18.54
CA PRO A 420 5.34 8.11 -19.68
C PRO A 420 5.43 6.74 -20.36
N ASP A 421 6.61 6.11 -20.36
CA ASP A 421 6.82 4.75 -20.85
C ASP A 421 5.93 3.69 -20.16
N VAL A 422 5.58 3.88 -18.88
CA VAL A 422 4.67 2.97 -18.15
C VAL A 422 3.25 3.11 -18.67
N ILE A 423 2.83 4.32 -19.06
CA ILE A 423 1.54 4.56 -19.70
C ILE A 423 1.50 3.92 -21.09
N GLU A 424 2.57 4.08 -21.88
CA GLU A 424 2.65 3.64 -23.27
C GLU A 424 2.86 2.12 -23.44
N LYS A 425 3.62 1.51 -22.54
CA LYS A 425 4.05 0.10 -22.64
C LYS A 425 3.46 -0.78 -21.54
N GLY A 426 2.78 -0.19 -20.56
CA GLY A 426 2.16 -0.89 -19.45
C GLY A 426 3.10 -1.12 -18.27
N SER A 427 2.46 -1.32 -17.13
CA SER A 427 3.10 -1.74 -15.89
C SER A 427 3.66 -3.16 -15.98
N HIS A 428 4.34 -3.58 -14.93
CA HIS A 428 4.78 -4.95 -14.76
C HIS A 428 4.85 -5.31 -13.27
N MET A 429 4.93 -6.61 -12.98
CA MET A 429 5.20 -7.12 -11.64
C MET A 429 6.41 -8.05 -11.65
N ILE A 430 7.28 -7.88 -10.66
CA ILE A 430 8.47 -8.70 -10.44
C ILE A 430 8.44 -9.39 -9.07
N GLN A 431 9.31 -10.38 -8.88
CA GLN A 431 9.62 -10.95 -7.58
C GLN A 431 11.09 -10.70 -7.23
N ILE A 432 11.34 -10.36 -5.98
CA ILE A 432 12.66 -10.24 -5.38
C ILE A 432 12.76 -11.32 -4.30
N ASP A 433 13.79 -12.15 -4.38
CA ASP A 433 14.15 -13.10 -3.35
C ASP A 433 14.85 -12.36 -2.20
N VAL A 434 14.43 -12.66 -0.97
CA VAL A 434 14.86 -11.97 0.24
C VAL A 434 15.68 -12.92 1.11
N ASP A 435 16.89 -12.51 1.49
CA ASP A 435 17.67 -13.17 2.54
C ASP A 435 17.15 -12.67 3.90
N ILE A 436 16.40 -13.53 4.60
CA ILE A 436 15.81 -13.24 5.92
C ILE A 436 16.76 -13.57 7.08
N GLU A 437 17.92 -14.17 6.80
CA GLU A 437 18.92 -14.53 7.82
C GLU A 437 19.95 -13.41 7.94
N ASN A 438 20.55 -12.99 6.83
CA ASN A 438 21.64 -12.00 6.80
C ASN A 438 21.22 -10.63 6.26
N GLY A 439 20.03 -10.54 5.66
CA GLY A 439 19.66 -9.42 4.81
C GLY A 439 20.27 -9.54 3.41
N GLY A 440 19.55 -9.04 2.42
CA GLY A 440 19.94 -9.13 1.02
C GLY A 440 18.72 -9.26 0.11
N LEU A 441 18.80 -8.59 -1.03
CA LEU A 441 17.74 -8.59 -2.04
C LEU A 441 18.33 -9.05 -3.38
N LYS A 442 17.65 -9.98 -4.05
CA LYS A 442 18.04 -10.45 -5.38
C LYS A 442 16.82 -10.58 -6.27
N ILE A 443 16.85 -9.97 -7.45
CA ILE A 443 15.77 -10.12 -8.43
C ILE A 443 15.68 -11.60 -8.86
N ASN A 444 14.47 -12.15 -8.83
CA ASN A 444 14.18 -13.47 -9.36
C ASN A 444 14.10 -13.38 -10.91
N PRO A 445 15.03 -14.00 -11.66
CA PRO A 445 15.02 -13.93 -13.13
C PRO A 445 13.88 -14.72 -13.78
N ASP A 446 13.19 -15.58 -13.02
CA ASP A 446 12.16 -16.49 -13.51
C ASP A 446 10.74 -15.96 -13.31
N PHE A 447 10.56 -14.77 -12.74
CA PHE A 447 9.25 -14.16 -12.51
C PHE A 447 9.15 -12.76 -13.14
N PHE A 448 8.24 -12.62 -14.10
CA PHE A 448 7.87 -11.35 -14.71
C PHE A 448 6.43 -11.43 -15.24
N VAL A 449 5.58 -10.52 -14.78
CA VAL A 449 4.22 -10.36 -15.32
C VAL A 449 4.17 -9.06 -16.11
N ASP A 450 3.95 -9.16 -17.42
CA ASP A 450 3.86 -8.01 -18.32
C ASP A 450 2.41 -7.56 -18.50
N PHE A 451 2.01 -6.51 -17.79
CA PHE A 451 0.67 -5.93 -17.96
C PHE A 451 0.54 -5.10 -19.26
N GLY A 452 1.65 -4.87 -19.97
CA GLY A 452 1.65 -4.38 -21.34
C GLY A 452 1.04 -5.36 -22.34
N ALA A 453 1.15 -6.67 -22.06
CA ALA A 453 0.71 -7.74 -22.93
C ALA A 453 -0.73 -8.20 -22.66
N GLU A 454 -1.46 -7.51 -21.77
CA GLU A 454 -2.86 -7.80 -21.51
C GLU A 454 -3.71 -7.63 -22.78
N PRO A 455 -4.81 -8.39 -22.97
CA PRO A 455 -5.59 -8.36 -24.22
C PRO A 455 -6.10 -6.96 -24.62
N ASP A 456 -6.49 -6.18 -23.62
CA ASP A 456 -6.89 -4.78 -23.77
C ASP A 456 -5.76 -3.81 -23.32
N GLY A 457 -4.55 -4.32 -23.07
CA GLY A 457 -3.39 -3.60 -22.55
C GLY A 457 -2.71 -2.65 -23.55
N PRO A 458 -1.82 -1.75 -23.10
CA PRO A 458 -1.24 -1.71 -21.75
C PRO A 458 -2.20 -1.26 -20.65
N CYS A 459 -2.02 -1.80 -19.44
CA CYS A 459 -2.64 -1.31 -18.22
C CYS A 459 -1.61 -1.09 -17.11
N LEU A 460 -2.03 -0.37 -16.08
CA LEU A 460 -1.26 -0.07 -14.89
C LEU A 460 -1.60 -1.09 -13.79
N ALA A 461 -0.67 -1.41 -12.91
CA ALA A 461 -0.84 -2.41 -11.86
C ALA A 461 -0.35 -1.82 -10.53
N HIS A 462 -1.23 -1.84 -9.54
CA HIS A 462 -1.04 -1.12 -8.29
C HIS A 462 -0.80 -2.08 -7.12
N GLU A 463 -1.71 -2.22 -6.17
CA GLU A 463 -1.52 -3.06 -4.98
C GLU A 463 -1.58 -4.57 -5.28
N MET A 464 -1.14 -5.39 -4.34
CA MET A 464 -1.19 -6.85 -4.41
C MET A 464 -1.74 -7.41 -3.10
N ARG A 465 -2.62 -8.41 -3.17
CA ARG A 465 -3.11 -9.13 -1.98
C ARG A 465 -3.10 -10.64 -2.16
N TYR A 466 -2.76 -11.37 -1.10
CA TYR A 466 -2.92 -12.82 -1.10
C TYR A 466 -4.32 -13.21 -0.62
N PRO A 467 -4.94 -14.29 -1.16
CA PRO A 467 -6.20 -14.81 -0.65
C PRO A 467 -6.20 -15.12 0.86
N GLY A 468 -5.04 -15.51 1.40
CA GLY A 468 -4.80 -15.82 2.81
C GLY A 468 -4.29 -14.63 3.63
N GLY A 469 -4.33 -13.42 3.05
CA GLY A 469 -3.78 -12.15 3.56
C GLY A 469 -2.29 -12.14 3.80
N ASP A 470 -1.85 -11.00 4.32
CA ASP A 470 -0.47 -10.54 4.24
C ASP A 470 -0.11 -9.59 5.38
N CYS A 471 1.19 -9.25 5.45
CA CYS A 471 1.77 -8.28 6.37
C CYS A 471 1.29 -6.83 6.20
N THR A 472 0.35 -6.56 5.30
CA THR A 472 -0.25 -5.22 5.15
C THR A 472 -1.76 -5.27 5.28
N SER A 473 -2.39 -6.45 5.37
CA SER A 473 -3.85 -6.61 5.53
C SER A 473 -4.26 -6.97 6.94
N ASP A 474 -3.40 -7.70 7.64
CA ASP A 474 -3.71 -8.31 8.92
C ASP A 474 -3.24 -7.45 10.09
N ILE A 475 -4.12 -7.33 11.09
CA ILE A 475 -3.86 -6.64 12.35
C ILE A 475 -4.16 -7.63 13.48
N TRP A 476 -3.28 -7.75 14.46
CA TRP A 476 -3.44 -8.65 15.61
C TRP A 476 -3.89 -7.88 16.85
N ILE A 477 -4.56 -8.56 17.79
CA ILE A 477 -5.22 -7.95 18.96
C ILE A 477 -4.67 -8.44 20.28
#